data_AF-A0A0D2NXQ1-F1
#
_entry.id   AF-A0A0D2NXQ1-F1
#
_cell.length_a   1.000
_cell.length_b   1.000
_cell.length_c   1.000
_cell.angle_alpha   90.00
_cell.angle_beta   90.00
_cell.angle_gamma   90.00
#
_symmetry.space_group_name_H-M   'P 1'
#
loop_
_entity.id
_entity.type
_entity.pdbx_description
1 polymer ?
#
loop_
_entity_poly.entity_id
_entity_poly.type
_entity_poly.pdbx_seq_one_letter_code
_entity_poly.pdbx_strand_id
1 'polypeptide(L)'
;RDSHPKRFRRNLRVSPSTFDAIVARIRTHSVFENKSYCEQFPVEIQLAIALYCFGHNGNAASVEVIAQWAGVSAGIVVKATRQVIIAMLSLHDSVIRWPTEEEKEEAREWVEHAACDGSCPPWRDGFCMVDGMPVPLFEKPGYHGEAYFDHKSNYSLNVQ
;
A
#
# COMPACT_ATOMS: atom_id res chain seq x y z
N ARG A 1 23.77 9.06 -8.43
CA ARG A 1 22.31 9.00 -8.11
C ARG A 1 21.59 8.92 -9.47
N ASP A 2 20.60 8.03 -9.61
CA ASP A 2 19.83 7.74 -10.86
C ASP A 2 20.45 6.95 -12.03
N SER A 3 21.25 5.91 -11.78
CA SER A 3 21.69 5.04 -12.89
C SER A 3 20.76 3.86 -13.22
N HIS A 4 19.84 3.43 -12.34
CA HIS A 4 19.08 2.17 -12.55
C HIS A 4 17.69 2.13 -11.87
N PRO A 5 16.66 2.81 -12.41
CA PRO A 5 15.31 2.82 -11.81
C PRO A 5 14.69 1.41 -11.65
N LYS A 6 15.06 0.46 -12.51
CA LYS A 6 14.65 -0.96 -12.39
C LYS A 6 15.21 -1.60 -11.12
N ARG A 7 16.47 -1.34 -10.76
CA ARG A 7 17.08 -1.88 -9.54
C ARG A 7 16.48 -1.25 -8.30
N PHE A 8 16.23 0.06 -8.34
CA PHE A 8 15.57 0.79 -7.25
C PHE A 8 14.18 0.22 -6.97
N ARG A 9 13.33 0.08 -8.00
CA ARG A 9 12.00 -0.54 -7.89
C ARG A 9 12.07 -2.00 -7.44
N ARG A 10 13.04 -2.77 -7.91
CA ARG A 10 13.21 -4.17 -7.47
C ARG A 10 13.47 -4.27 -5.97
N ASN A 11 14.33 -3.40 -5.44
CA ASN A 11 14.75 -3.46 -4.05
C ASN A 11 13.74 -2.79 -3.10
N LEU A 12 13.22 -1.62 -3.47
CA LEU A 12 12.38 -0.78 -2.60
C LEU A 12 10.89 -0.81 -2.95
N ARG A 13 10.51 -1.51 -4.03
CA ARG A 13 9.13 -1.67 -4.51
C ARG A 13 8.40 -0.38 -4.90
N VAL A 14 9.08 0.76 -4.87
CA VAL A 14 8.56 2.07 -5.27
C VAL A 14 9.43 2.70 -6.35
N SER A 15 8.86 3.64 -7.11
CA SER A 15 9.64 4.45 -8.04
C SER A 15 10.46 5.52 -7.29
N PRO A 16 11.56 6.04 -7.87
CA PRO A 16 12.33 7.13 -7.23
C PRO A 16 11.48 8.36 -6.90
N SER A 17 10.60 8.78 -7.81
CA SER A 17 9.72 9.94 -7.56
C SER A 17 8.71 9.66 -6.44
N THR A 18 8.16 8.45 -6.37
CA THR A 18 7.29 8.04 -5.25
C THR A 18 8.06 8.05 -3.93
N PHE A 19 9.29 7.56 -3.93
CA PHE A 19 10.14 7.54 -2.75
C PHE A 19 10.41 8.96 -2.23
N ASP A 20 10.80 9.88 -3.12
CA ASP A 20 11.06 11.27 -2.75
C ASP A 20 9.79 11.96 -2.22
N ALA A 21 8.63 11.66 -2.81
CA ALA A 21 7.34 12.16 -2.33
C ALA A 21 6.99 11.64 -0.92
N ILE A 22 7.29 10.38 -0.63
CA ILE A 22 7.12 9.81 0.72
C ILE A 22 8.05 10.51 1.70
N VAL A 23 9.34 10.64 1.38
CA VAL A 23 10.33 11.35 2.22
C VAL A 23 9.84 12.76 2.54
N ALA A 24 9.39 13.50 1.53
CA ALA A 24 8.88 14.86 1.71
C ALA A 24 7.70 14.94 2.69
N ARG A 25 6.84 13.91 2.75
CA ARG A 25 5.70 13.85 3.68
C ARG A 25 6.10 13.48 5.10
N ILE A 26 7.09 12.62 5.28
CA ILE A 26 7.44 12.09 6.62
C ILE A 26 8.63 12.79 7.27
N ARG A 27 9.44 13.58 6.53
CA ARG A 27 10.69 14.18 7.01
C ARG A 27 10.56 15.10 8.22
N THR A 28 9.40 15.70 8.43
CA THR A 28 9.12 16.62 9.56
C THR A 28 8.54 15.91 10.78
N HIS A 29 8.37 14.59 10.72
CA HIS A 29 7.76 13.83 11.81
C HIS A 29 8.74 13.70 13.00
N SER A 30 8.26 14.01 14.20
CA SER A 30 9.07 14.07 15.43
C SER A 30 9.79 12.77 15.80
N VAL A 31 9.31 11.63 15.28
CA VAL A 31 9.96 10.32 15.48
C VAL A 31 11.39 10.28 14.91
N PHE A 32 11.71 11.12 13.93
CA PHE A 32 13.04 11.22 13.32
C PHE A 32 13.94 12.23 14.05
N GLU A 33 13.41 12.92 15.05
CA GLU A 33 14.18 13.84 15.89
C GLU A 33 14.75 13.08 17.10
N ASN A 34 15.97 13.44 17.53
CA ASN A 34 16.54 12.96 18.77
C ASN A 34 17.06 14.14 19.60
N LYS A 35 16.92 14.05 20.92
CA LYS A 35 17.52 14.99 21.88
C LYS A 35 18.95 14.60 22.28
N SER A 36 19.61 13.77 21.47
CA SER A 36 20.96 13.27 21.73
C SER A 36 22.00 14.02 20.91
N TYR A 37 23.24 14.01 21.38
CA TYR A 37 24.42 14.49 20.66
C TYR A 37 24.78 13.64 19.43
N CYS A 38 24.21 12.44 19.31
CA CYS A 38 24.38 11.60 18.13
C CYS A 38 23.27 11.85 17.12
N GLU A 39 23.66 12.29 15.91
CA GLU A 39 22.76 12.47 14.78
C GLU A 39 22.02 11.17 14.46
N GLN A 40 20.70 11.26 14.22
CA GLN A 40 19.95 10.12 13.70
C GLN A 40 20.34 9.86 12.24
N PHE A 41 20.13 8.63 11.78
CA PHE A 41 20.24 8.32 10.36
C PHE A 41 19.28 9.21 9.53
N PRO A 42 19.70 9.67 8.34
CA PRO A 42 18.83 10.40 7.43
C PRO A 42 17.51 9.65 7.17
N VAL A 43 16.41 10.39 7.07
CA VAL A 43 15.05 9.83 6.89
C VAL A 43 14.97 8.98 5.63
N GLU A 44 15.67 9.38 4.57
CA GLU A 44 15.78 8.63 3.31
C GLU A 44 16.39 7.25 3.54
N ILE A 45 17.44 7.15 4.35
CA ILE A 45 18.09 5.86 4.64
C ILE A 45 17.17 4.99 5.48
N GLN A 46 16.52 5.57 6.49
CA GLN A 46 15.56 4.84 7.31
C GLN A 46 14.38 4.30 6.48
N LEU A 47 13.84 5.12 5.58
CA LEU A 47 12.77 4.73 4.66
C LEU A 47 13.23 3.63 3.70
N ALA A 48 14.43 3.73 3.12
CA ALA A 48 14.98 2.72 2.24
C ALA A 48 15.13 1.37 2.95
N ILE A 49 15.63 1.36 4.19
CA ILE A 49 15.73 0.14 5.00
C ILE A 49 14.34 -0.46 5.26
N ALA A 50 13.37 0.35 5.67
CA ALA A 50 12.01 -0.12 5.94
C ALA A 50 11.32 -0.70 4.70
N LEU A 51 11.41 -0.02 3.55
CA LEU A 51 10.85 -0.51 2.28
C LEU A 51 11.55 -1.78 1.81
N TYR A 52 12.87 -1.88 2.02
CA TYR A 52 13.59 -3.11 1.74
C TYR A 52 13.12 -4.26 2.63
N CYS A 53 12.89 -4.02 3.94
CA CYS A 53 12.28 -5.00 4.84
C CYS A 53 10.93 -5.48 4.33
N PHE A 54 10.03 -4.56 3.94
CA PHE A 54 8.68 -4.93 3.48
C PHE A 54 8.66 -5.66 2.14
N GLY A 55 9.71 -5.48 1.33
CA GLY A 55 9.82 -6.08 0.00
C GLY A 55 10.36 -7.52 -0.03
N HIS A 56 10.75 -8.10 1.12
CA HIS A 56 11.39 -9.41 1.23
C HIS A 56 10.65 -10.30 2.24
N ASN A 57 10.63 -11.61 1.96
CA ASN A 57 10.02 -12.65 2.80
C ASN A 57 11.01 -13.80 3.04
N GLY A 58 10.75 -14.61 4.07
CA GLY A 58 11.56 -15.79 4.41
C GLY A 58 12.96 -15.41 4.90
N ASN A 59 13.97 -16.23 4.58
CA ASN A 59 15.35 -16.01 5.05
C ASN A 59 15.95 -14.67 4.56
N ALA A 60 15.48 -14.16 3.43
CA ALA A 60 15.88 -12.85 2.89
C ALA A 60 15.30 -11.66 3.68
N ALA A 61 14.31 -11.91 4.56
CA ALA A 61 13.74 -10.91 5.46
C ALA A 61 14.40 -10.89 6.85
N SER A 62 15.44 -11.71 7.07
CA SER A 62 16.19 -11.68 8.34
C SER A 62 16.85 -10.32 8.54
N VAL A 63 16.81 -9.83 9.78
CA VAL A 63 17.35 -8.52 10.15
C VAL A 63 18.84 -8.45 9.84
N GLU A 64 19.56 -9.57 9.99
CA GLU A 64 20.98 -9.70 9.71
C GLU A 64 21.30 -9.50 8.21
N VAL A 65 20.52 -10.11 7.31
CA VAL A 65 20.72 -9.95 5.86
C VAL A 65 20.44 -8.50 5.44
N ILE A 66 19.41 -7.89 6.01
CA ILE A 66 19.04 -6.50 5.71
C ILE A 66 20.09 -5.53 6.27
N ALA A 67 20.61 -5.80 7.47
CA ALA A 67 21.70 -5.05 8.08
C ALA A 67 22.97 -5.10 7.21
N GLN A 68 23.32 -6.28 6.69
CA GLN A 68 24.43 -6.44 5.74
C GLN A 68 24.20 -5.67 4.44
N TRP A 69 22.98 -5.73 3.88
CA TRP A 69 22.63 -4.98 2.67
C TRP A 69 22.74 -3.46 2.86
N ALA A 70 22.27 -2.96 4.01
CA ALA A 70 22.28 -1.54 4.33
C ALA A 70 23.62 -1.04 4.91
N GLY A 71 24.54 -1.93 5.28
CA GLY A 71 25.81 -1.57 5.92
C GLY A 71 25.63 -0.99 7.33
N VAL A 72 24.63 -1.46 8.08
CA VAL A 72 24.29 -0.96 9.43
C VAL A 72 24.18 -2.11 10.43
N SER A 73 24.01 -1.80 11.72
CA SER A 73 23.73 -2.83 12.73
C SER A 73 22.27 -3.31 12.68
N ALA A 74 22.01 -4.53 13.12
CA ALA A 74 20.65 -5.07 13.22
C ALA A 74 19.71 -4.17 14.05
N GLY A 75 20.23 -3.55 15.12
CA GLY A 75 19.46 -2.60 15.93
C GLY A 75 19.02 -1.35 15.16
N ILE A 76 19.83 -0.86 14.21
CA ILE A 76 19.46 0.27 13.34
C ILE A 76 18.34 -0.15 12.40
N VAL A 77 18.37 -1.37 11.85
CA VAL A 77 17.30 -1.87 10.98
C VAL A 77 15.96 -1.86 11.72
N VAL A 78 15.90 -2.49 12.90
CA VAL A 78 14.68 -2.55 13.72
C VAL A 78 14.19 -1.14 14.08
N LYS A 79 15.11 -0.26 14.49
CA LYS A 79 14.78 1.12 14.86
C LYS A 79 14.22 1.89 13.66
N ALA A 80 14.89 1.86 12.52
CA ALA A 80 14.46 2.54 11.29
C ALA A 80 13.09 2.03 10.82
N THR A 81 12.87 0.72 10.79
CA THR A 81 11.57 0.13 10.42
C THR A 81 10.47 0.61 11.36
N ARG A 82 10.70 0.62 12.68
CA ARG A 82 9.72 1.12 13.65
C ARG A 82 9.42 2.60 13.46
N GLN A 83 10.44 3.43 13.26
CA GLN A 83 10.28 4.88 13.06
C GLN A 83 9.45 5.18 11.80
N VAL A 84 9.73 4.48 10.70
CA VAL A 84 8.99 4.61 9.45
C VAL A 84 7.53 4.17 9.61
N ILE A 85 7.26 3.05 10.28
CA ILE A 85 5.88 2.61 10.54
C ILE A 85 5.11 3.68 11.33
N ILE A 86 5.69 4.24 12.39
CA ILE A 86 5.04 5.29 13.18
C ILE A 86 4.74 6.51 12.32
N ALA A 87 5.70 6.98 11.52
CA ALA A 87 5.50 8.13 10.65
C ALA A 87 4.43 7.86 9.58
N MET A 88 4.39 6.67 8.99
CA MET A 88 3.37 6.28 8.02
C MET A 88 1.98 6.21 8.64
N LEU A 89 1.86 5.66 9.85
CA LEU A 89 0.59 5.59 10.58
C LEU A 89 0.06 6.99 10.94
N SER A 90 0.93 7.97 11.16
CA SER A 90 0.49 9.37 11.36
C SER A 90 -0.24 9.96 10.14
N LEU A 91 -0.03 9.40 8.95
CA LEU A 91 -0.70 9.81 7.71
C LEU A 91 -1.97 9.00 7.42
N HIS A 92 -2.26 7.97 8.21
CA HIS A 92 -3.34 7.00 7.97
C HIS A 92 -4.66 7.69 7.64
N ASP A 93 -5.16 8.55 8.53
CA ASP A 93 -6.51 9.13 8.39
C ASP A 93 -6.61 10.14 7.22
N SER A 94 -5.48 10.67 6.77
CA SER A 94 -5.42 11.55 5.60
C SER A 94 -5.38 10.81 4.27
N VAL A 95 -4.86 9.58 4.25
CA VAL A 95 -4.62 8.80 3.03
C VAL A 95 -5.63 7.67 2.88
N ILE A 96 -6.00 7.04 3.98
CA ILE A 96 -6.96 5.92 4.07
C ILE A 96 -8.24 6.48 4.69
N ARG A 97 -9.03 7.13 3.85
CA ARG A 97 -10.36 7.62 4.21
C ARG A 97 -11.38 7.16 3.17
N TRP A 98 -12.65 7.12 3.58
CA TRP A 98 -13.73 6.97 2.62
C TRP A 98 -13.74 8.16 1.65
N PRO A 99 -14.06 7.91 0.36
CA PRO A 99 -14.19 8.99 -0.61
C PRO A 99 -15.34 9.92 -0.20
N THR A 100 -15.20 11.21 -0.47
CA THR A 100 -16.27 12.19 -0.27
C THR A 100 -17.39 11.96 -1.30
N GLU A 101 -18.55 12.60 -1.10
CA GLU A 101 -19.64 12.50 -2.07
C GLU A 101 -19.24 13.07 -3.44
N GLU A 102 -18.41 14.13 -3.45
CA GLU A 102 -17.86 14.71 -4.67
C GLU A 102 -16.92 13.73 -5.39
N GLU A 103 -15.98 13.09 -4.66
CA GLU A 103 -15.08 12.09 -5.25
C GLU A 103 -15.84 10.84 -5.74
N LYS A 104 -16.91 10.46 -5.04
CA LYS A 104 -17.81 9.40 -5.52
C LYS A 104 -18.48 9.84 -6.82
N GLU A 105 -19.01 11.05 -6.89
CA GLU A 105 -19.69 11.54 -8.09
C GLU A 105 -18.75 11.63 -9.30
N GLU A 106 -17.53 12.14 -9.13
CA GLU A 106 -16.50 12.14 -10.17
C GLU A 106 -16.19 10.71 -10.66
N ALA A 107 -16.09 9.75 -9.73
CA ALA A 107 -15.89 8.35 -10.08
C ALA A 107 -17.09 7.76 -10.85
N ARG A 108 -18.32 8.13 -10.46
CA ARG A 108 -19.56 7.70 -11.14
C ARG A 108 -19.64 8.23 -12.56
N GLU A 109 -19.33 9.51 -12.77
CA GLU A 109 -19.25 10.13 -14.10
C GLU A 109 -18.19 9.47 -14.99
N TRP A 110 -17.05 9.12 -14.41
CA TRP A 110 -16.01 8.36 -15.10
C TRP A 110 -16.49 6.97 -15.50
N VAL A 111 -17.15 6.23 -14.60
CA VAL A 111 -17.70 4.90 -14.91
C VAL A 111 -18.73 4.98 -16.03
N GLU A 112 -19.63 5.95 -15.99
CA GLU A 112 -20.63 6.14 -17.05
C GLU A 112 -19.98 6.41 -18.42
N HIS A 113 -18.95 7.26 -18.47
CA HIS A 113 -18.20 7.50 -19.71
C HIS A 113 -17.39 6.29 -20.16
N ALA A 114 -16.75 5.57 -19.24
CA ALA A 114 -15.86 4.46 -19.55
C ALA A 114 -16.60 3.16 -19.87
N ALA A 115 -17.79 2.95 -19.31
CA ALA A 115 -18.60 1.76 -19.54
C ALA A 115 -19.34 1.86 -20.89
N CYS A 116 -18.90 1.05 -21.85
CA CYS A 116 -19.57 0.84 -23.13
C CYS A 116 -19.86 2.15 -23.91
N ASP A 117 -18.90 3.09 -23.96
CA ASP A 117 -19.01 4.34 -24.75
C ASP A 117 -20.24 5.18 -24.35
N GLY A 118 -20.55 5.25 -23.04
CA GLY A 118 -21.69 6.01 -22.52
C GLY A 118 -23.05 5.33 -22.63
N SER A 119 -23.12 4.08 -23.10
CA SER A 119 -24.40 3.39 -23.36
C SER A 119 -25.02 2.67 -22.16
N CYS A 120 -24.38 2.73 -20.99
CA CYS A 120 -24.78 1.94 -19.82
C CYS A 120 -24.98 2.78 -18.54
N PRO A 121 -26.00 3.67 -18.49
CA PRO A 121 -26.34 4.48 -17.31
C PRO A 121 -26.47 3.71 -15.98
N PRO A 122 -26.96 2.46 -15.93
CA PRO A 122 -27.09 1.72 -14.67
C PRO A 122 -25.77 1.44 -13.95
N TRP A 123 -24.62 1.57 -14.62
CA TRP A 123 -23.31 1.33 -14.01
C TRP A 123 -22.83 2.51 -13.16
N ARG A 124 -23.50 3.67 -13.27
CA ARG A 124 -23.25 4.87 -12.45
C ARG A 124 -23.38 4.56 -10.96
N ASP A 125 -24.42 3.84 -10.54
CA ASP A 125 -24.65 3.50 -9.13
C ASP A 125 -23.96 2.19 -8.70
N GLY A 126 -22.83 1.86 -9.33
CA GLY A 126 -22.03 0.69 -8.99
C GLY A 126 -21.59 0.65 -7.51
N PHE A 127 -21.25 -0.55 -7.04
CA PHE A 127 -20.79 -0.74 -5.66
C PHE A 127 -19.32 -0.32 -5.51
N CYS A 128 -19.02 0.57 -4.57
CA CYS A 128 -17.65 0.81 -4.12
C CYS A 128 -17.14 -0.44 -3.38
N MET A 129 -16.52 -1.36 -4.11
CA MET A 129 -15.88 -2.55 -3.54
C MET A 129 -14.40 -2.32 -3.31
N VAL A 130 -13.90 -2.75 -2.17
CA VAL A 130 -12.47 -2.86 -1.89
C VAL A 130 -11.96 -4.15 -2.53
N ASP A 131 -10.80 -4.08 -3.18
CA ASP A 131 -10.17 -5.22 -3.85
C ASP A 131 -10.16 -6.48 -2.97
N GLY A 132 -10.61 -7.62 -3.52
CA GLY A 132 -10.75 -8.89 -2.80
C GLY A 132 -12.06 -9.09 -2.01
N MET A 133 -13.01 -8.15 -2.06
CA MET A 133 -14.38 -8.38 -1.55
C MET A 133 -15.23 -9.07 -2.62
N PRO A 134 -15.65 -10.34 -2.43
CA PRO A 134 -16.51 -11.00 -3.40
C PRO A 134 -17.93 -10.42 -3.34
N VAL A 135 -18.62 -10.38 -4.48
CA VAL A 135 -20.00 -9.87 -4.58
C VAL A 135 -20.93 -10.89 -3.92
N PRO A 136 -21.62 -10.56 -2.81
CA PRO A 136 -22.52 -11.50 -2.18
C PRO A 136 -23.71 -11.80 -3.09
N LEU A 137 -24.03 -13.08 -3.24
CA LEU A 137 -25.20 -13.56 -3.95
C LEU A 137 -26.32 -13.81 -2.94
N PHE A 138 -27.53 -13.35 -3.29
CA PHE A 138 -28.72 -13.53 -2.44
C PHE A 138 -29.06 -15.01 -2.24
N GLU A 139 -28.88 -15.81 -3.29
CA GLU A 139 -29.18 -17.24 -3.30
C GLU A 139 -28.09 -18.04 -4.01
N LYS A 140 -28.07 -19.35 -3.73
CA LYS A 140 -27.21 -20.32 -4.40
C LYS A 140 -27.51 -20.31 -5.92
N PRO A 141 -26.50 -20.12 -6.78
CA PRO A 141 -26.69 -20.27 -8.22
C PRO A 141 -27.17 -21.67 -8.60
N GLY A 142 -28.16 -21.75 -9.48
CA GLY A 142 -28.69 -23.03 -9.96
C GLY A 142 -27.67 -23.85 -10.76
N TYR A 143 -26.73 -23.19 -11.44
CA TYR A 143 -25.64 -23.83 -12.16
C TYR A 143 -24.33 -23.69 -11.37
N HIS A 144 -23.68 -24.82 -11.07
CA HIS A 144 -22.44 -24.87 -10.28
C HIS A 144 -22.49 -24.13 -8.93
N GLY A 145 -23.62 -24.11 -8.24
CA GLY A 145 -23.78 -23.34 -6.99
C GLY A 145 -22.71 -23.57 -5.92
N GLU A 146 -22.13 -24.78 -5.83
CA GLU A 146 -21.02 -25.07 -4.92
C GLU A 146 -19.74 -24.29 -5.25
N ALA A 147 -19.51 -23.94 -6.52
CA ALA A 147 -18.35 -23.17 -6.95
C ALA A 147 -18.38 -21.71 -6.47
N TYR A 148 -19.56 -21.24 -6.04
CA TYR A 148 -19.76 -19.89 -5.51
C TYR A 148 -19.78 -19.87 -3.98
N PHE A 149 -19.60 -21.01 -3.31
CA PHE A 149 -19.58 -21.07 -1.85
C PHE A 149 -18.18 -20.74 -1.33
N ASP A 150 -18.07 -19.63 -0.60
CA ASP A 150 -16.79 -19.12 -0.12
C ASP A 150 -16.39 -19.66 1.26
N HIS A 151 -15.14 -19.40 1.67
CA HIS A 151 -14.60 -19.81 2.98
C HIS A 151 -15.30 -19.12 4.17
N LYS A 152 -16.15 -18.11 3.91
CA LYS A 152 -16.97 -17.42 4.90
C LYS A 152 -18.39 -18.02 4.97
N SER A 153 -18.62 -19.15 4.30
CA SER A 153 -19.91 -19.83 4.23
C SER A 153 -21.02 -18.99 3.58
N ASN A 154 -20.67 -18.10 2.64
CA ASN A 154 -21.62 -17.34 1.84
C ASN A 154 -21.55 -17.76 0.36
N TYR A 155 -22.63 -17.53 -0.37
CA TYR A 155 -22.57 -17.55 -1.83
C TYR A 155 -22.05 -16.19 -2.30
N SER A 156 -20.94 -16.17 -3.02
CA SER A 156 -20.34 -14.93 -3.48
C SER A 156 -19.58 -15.12 -4.80
N LEU A 157 -19.46 -14.04 -5.58
CA LEU A 157 -18.83 -14.04 -6.90
C LEU A 157 -17.51 -13.27 -6.83
N ASN A 158 -16.43 -13.92 -7.23
CA ASN A 158 -15.14 -13.26 -7.41
C ASN A 158 -15.10 -12.60 -8.79
N VAL A 159 -14.87 -11.28 -8.82
CA VAL A 159 -14.85 -10.46 -10.05
C VAL A 159 -13.41 -10.10 -10.47
N GLN A 160 -12.39 -10.63 -9.78
CA GLN A 160 -10.97 -10.43 -10.13
C GLN A 160 -10.50 -11.26 -11.34
#